data_AF-A0A8M1KJQ0-F1
#
_entry.id   AF-A0A8M1KJQ0-F1
#
_cell.length_a   1.000
_cell.length_b   1.000
_cell.length_c   1.000
_cell.angle_alpha   90.00
_cell.angle_beta   90.00
_cell.angle_gamma   90.00
#
_symmetry.space_group_name_H-M   'P 1'
#
loop_
_entity.id
_entity.type
_entity.pdbx_description
1 polymer ?
#
loop_
_entity_poly.entity_id
_entity_poly.type
_entity_poly.pdbx_seq_one_letter_code
_entity_poly.pdbx_strand_id
1 'polypeptide(L)'
;MDELRRILQRDNMDFISEVKERWVEFCKQVQFYGVFKKVLKSPVGMSKAEQAIELMHALPAMFPSASPPPKKMRDASEAFIHVLKEKEDPESFLKKRHLSCPLLLVSATNCILAVGDNPIAEFHNDDLHEGMLYIIALYYALHLTYPKCVSTLLSIIQSEVLGDALHPQDQTSSFKKGLSEMRAFVGN
;
A
#
# COMPACT_ATOMS: atom_id res chain seq x y z
N MET A 1 -14.40 -15.47 8.58
CA MET A 1 -15.68 -14.85 9.01
C MET A 1 -15.51 -13.97 10.27
N ASP A 2 -14.34 -13.92 10.90
CA ASP A 2 -14.11 -13.12 12.12
C ASP A 2 -13.53 -11.72 11.86
N GLU A 3 -12.84 -11.50 10.74
CA GLU A 3 -12.17 -10.22 10.41
C GLU A 3 -13.16 -9.15 9.89
N LEU A 4 -14.09 -9.52 9.00
CA LEU A 4 -15.17 -8.62 8.59
C LEU A 4 -15.99 -8.17 9.82
N ARG A 5 -16.16 -9.04 10.83
CA ARG A 5 -16.85 -8.70 12.08
C ARG A 5 -16.09 -7.70 12.94
N ARG A 6 -14.74 -7.73 12.95
CA ARG A 6 -13.91 -6.76 13.68
C ARG A 6 -13.90 -5.39 12.99
N ILE A 7 -13.81 -5.36 11.66
CA ILE A 7 -13.85 -4.12 10.86
C ILE A 7 -15.25 -3.48 10.89
N LEU A 8 -16.32 -4.28 10.89
CA LEU A 8 -17.70 -3.79 10.95
C LEU A 8 -18.16 -3.42 12.38
N GLN A 9 -17.40 -3.74 13.42
CA GLN A 9 -17.68 -3.29 14.78
C GLN A 9 -17.30 -1.82 14.91
N ARG A 10 -18.31 -0.97 14.79
CA ARG A 10 -18.22 0.51 14.79
C ARG A 10 -17.48 1.11 15.99
N ASP A 11 -17.40 0.38 17.10
CA ASP A 11 -16.83 0.83 18.38
C ASP A 11 -15.49 0.15 18.73
N ASN A 12 -14.90 -0.63 17.82
CA ASN A 12 -13.61 -1.28 18.07
C ASN A 12 -12.43 -0.33 17.75
N MET A 13 -12.40 0.81 18.45
CA MET A 13 -11.33 1.80 18.33
C MET A 13 -9.97 1.23 18.73
N ASP A 14 -9.96 0.26 19.65
CA ASP A 14 -8.76 -0.44 20.08
C ASP A 14 -8.12 -1.19 18.90
N PHE A 15 -8.91 -1.92 18.11
CA PHE A 15 -8.41 -2.61 16.92
C PHE A 15 -7.85 -1.64 15.86
N ILE A 16 -8.50 -0.49 15.64
CA ILE A 16 -7.97 0.52 14.72
C ILE A 16 -6.63 1.05 15.23
N SER A 17 -6.50 1.32 16.53
CA SER A 17 -5.24 1.73 17.15
C SER A 17 -4.16 0.67 16.97
N GLU A 18 -4.46 -0.59 17.25
CA GLU A 18 -3.53 -1.72 17.08
C GLU A 18 -3.07 -1.89 15.62
N VAL A 19 -3.98 -1.72 14.64
CA VAL A 19 -3.62 -1.76 13.21
C VAL A 19 -2.68 -0.60 12.85
N LYS A 20 -2.97 0.61 13.34
CA LYS A 20 -2.11 1.78 13.10
C LYS A 20 -0.74 1.62 13.74
N GLU A 21 -0.66 1.07 14.95
CA GLU A 21 0.60 0.76 15.63
C GLU A 21 1.42 -0.28 14.86
N ARG A 22 0.78 -1.37 14.42
CA ARG A 22 1.42 -2.38 13.56
C ARG A 22 1.89 -1.80 12.23
N TRP A 23 1.12 -0.89 11.65
CA TRP A 23 1.50 -0.19 10.42
C TRP A 23 2.74 0.68 10.62
N VAL A 24 2.79 1.47 11.70
CA VAL A 24 3.96 2.28 12.05
C VAL A 24 5.20 1.41 12.26
N GLU A 25 5.05 0.29 12.95
CA GLU A 25 6.17 -0.63 13.18
C GLU A 25 6.62 -1.31 11.88
N PHE A 26 5.68 -1.77 11.06
CA PHE A 26 5.96 -2.30 9.73
C PHE A 26 6.72 -1.28 8.87
N CYS A 27 6.27 -0.02 8.82
CA CYS A 27 6.94 1.06 8.09
C CYS A 27 8.40 1.24 8.52
N LYS A 28 8.69 1.21 9.82
CA LYS A 28 10.09 1.28 10.30
C LYS A 28 10.92 0.11 9.76
N GLN A 29 10.41 -1.11 9.87
CA GLN A 29 11.10 -2.31 9.40
C GLN A 29 11.39 -2.25 7.90
N VAL A 30 10.38 -1.90 7.10
CA VAL A 30 10.54 -1.84 5.63
C VAL A 30 11.37 -0.65 5.18
N GLN A 31 11.44 0.44 5.96
CA GLN A 31 12.32 1.56 5.65
C GLN A 31 13.79 1.15 5.68
N PHE A 32 14.24 0.50 6.75
CA PHE A 32 15.62 -0.01 6.84
C PHE A 32 15.88 -1.10 5.81
N TYR A 33 14.93 -2.02 5.63
CA TYR A 33 15.03 -3.09 4.65
C TYR A 33 15.14 -2.55 3.21
N GLY A 34 14.37 -1.51 2.88
CA GLY A 34 14.40 -0.84 1.59
C GLY A 34 15.74 -0.17 1.29
N VAL A 35 16.33 0.48 2.30
CA VAL A 35 17.69 1.03 2.20
C VAL A 35 18.72 -0.07 2.00
N PHE A 36 18.63 -1.17 2.75
CA PHE A 36 19.49 -2.36 2.58
C PHE A 36 19.38 -2.96 1.17
N LYS A 37 18.15 -3.06 0.64
CA LYS A 37 17.89 -3.50 -0.75
C LYS A 37 18.27 -2.47 -1.81
N LYS A 38 18.71 -1.27 -1.43
CA LYS A 38 19.05 -0.14 -2.33
C LYS A 38 17.89 0.29 -3.23
N VAL A 39 16.66 0.10 -2.76
CA VAL A 39 15.43 0.50 -3.47
C VAL A 39 14.76 1.72 -2.85
N LEU A 40 15.18 2.09 -1.63
CA LEU A 40 14.72 3.28 -0.93
C LEU A 40 15.92 4.21 -0.67
N LYS A 41 15.73 5.51 -0.90
CA LYS A 41 16.71 6.53 -0.52
C LYS A 41 16.67 6.80 0.98
N SER A 42 17.75 7.40 1.48
CA SER A 42 17.78 7.90 2.85
C SER A 42 16.70 8.99 3.03
N PRO A 43 15.88 8.96 4.10
CA PRO A 43 14.82 9.94 4.35
C PRO A 43 15.34 11.31 4.81
N VAL A 44 16.66 11.48 4.94
CA VAL A 44 17.27 12.71 5.48
C VAL A 44 16.93 13.91 4.59
N GLY A 45 16.31 14.93 5.18
CA GLY A 45 15.91 16.16 4.49
C GLY A 45 14.56 16.11 3.80
N MET A 46 13.86 14.98 3.82
CA MET A 46 12.51 14.83 3.29
C MET A 46 11.45 15.19 4.33
N SER A 47 10.38 15.89 3.92
CA SER A 47 9.15 16.05 4.68
C SER A 47 8.47 14.69 4.92
N LYS A 48 7.52 14.63 5.88
CA LYS A 48 6.77 13.39 6.16
C LYS A 48 6.01 12.87 4.94
N ALA A 49 5.41 13.77 4.16
CA ALA A 49 4.70 13.43 2.93
C ALA A 49 5.65 12.83 1.89
N GLU A 50 6.81 13.46 1.66
CA GLU A 50 7.83 12.94 0.73
C GLU A 50 8.35 11.56 1.16
N GLN A 51 8.58 11.35 2.46
CA GLN A 51 8.99 10.03 2.99
C GLN A 51 7.92 8.97 2.72
N ALA A 52 6.64 9.30 2.92
CA ALA A 52 5.53 8.38 2.67
C ALA A 52 5.41 8.05 1.17
N ILE A 53 5.52 9.05 0.29
CA ILE A 53 5.53 8.87 -1.17
C ILE A 53 6.67 7.95 -1.60
N GLU A 54 7.91 8.24 -1.17
CA GLU A 54 9.09 7.46 -1.52
C GLU A 54 8.96 6.01 -1.03
N LEU A 55 8.48 5.81 0.20
CA LEU A 55 8.23 4.48 0.75
C LEU A 55 7.20 3.71 -0.08
N MET A 56 6.05 4.33 -0.38
CA MET A 56 5.00 3.70 -1.17
C MET A 56 5.46 3.32 -2.57
N HIS A 57 6.26 4.16 -3.24
CA HIS A 57 6.85 3.83 -4.53
C HIS A 57 7.85 2.67 -4.45
N ALA A 58 8.61 2.56 -3.36
CA ALA A 58 9.63 1.53 -3.20
C ALA A 58 9.09 0.17 -2.74
N LEU A 59 7.97 0.13 -2.02
CA LEU A 59 7.37 -1.08 -1.44
C LEU A 59 7.25 -2.26 -2.44
N PRO A 60 6.78 -2.08 -3.69
CA PRO A 60 6.70 -3.18 -4.65
C PRO A 60 8.06 -3.75 -5.06
N ALA A 61 9.11 -2.94 -5.05
CA ALA A 61 10.47 -3.40 -5.35
C ALA A 61 11.08 -4.16 -4.16
N MET A 62 10.68 -3.85 -2.93
CA MET A 62 11.06 -4.62 -1.74
C MET A 62 10.41 -6.01 -1.76
N PHE A 63 9.16 -6.08 -2.23
CA PHE A 63 8.31 -7.28 -2.23
C PHE A 63 7.76 -7.59 -3.64
N PRO A 64 8.63 -8.00 -4.58
CA PRO A 64 8.24 -8.19 -5.97
C PRO A 64 7.23 -9.34 -6.13
N SER A 65 6.20 -9.08 -6.92
CA SER A 65 5.27 -10.12 -7.37
C SER A 65 5.84 -10.88 -8.56
N ALA A 66 5.43 -12.14 -8.73
CA ALA A 66 5.86 -12.95 -9.87
C ALA A 66 5.30 -12.44 -11.21
N SER A 67 4.19 -11.71 -11.18
CA SER A 67 3.58 -11.13 -12.39
C SER A 67 4.14 -9.73 -12.65
N PRO A 68 4.56 -9.42 -13.88
CA PRO A 68 5.03 -8.08 -14.23
C PRO A 68 3.87 -7.06 -14.21
N PRO A 69 4.18 -5.76 -14.05
CA PRO A 69 3.20 -4.70 -14.30
C PRO A 69 2.62 -4.77 -15.72
N PRO A 70 1.35 -4.36 -15.91
CA PRO A 70 0.78 -4.14 -17.24
C PRO A 70 1.67 -3.25 -18.11
N LYS A 71 1.76 -3.52 -19.42
CA LYS A 71 2.67 -2.82 -20.36
C LYS A 71 2.56 -1.28 -20.38
N LYS A 72 1.42 -0.74 -19.95
CA LYS A 72 1.15 0.71 -19.94
C LYS A 72 1.54 1.38 -18.62
N MET A 73 1.91 0.60 -17.61
CA MET A 73 2.40 1.09 -16.32
C MET A 73 3.92 1.13 -16.34
N ARG A 74 4.48 2.20 -15.79
CA ARG A 74 5.94 2.38 -15.72
C ARG A 74 6.56 1.47 -14.67
N ASP A 75 5.88 1.32 -13.54
CA ASP A 75 6.30 0.45 -12.45
C ASP A 75 5.09 -0.10 -11.69
N ALA A 76 5.33 -1.01 -10.75
CA ALA A 76 4.28 -1.70 -10.01
C ALA A 76 3.53 -0.77 -9.03
N SER A 77 4.14 0.32 -8.55
CA SER A 77 3.53 1.22 -7.57
C SER A 77 2.38 2.05 -8.17
N GLU A 78 2.38 2.28 -9.48
CA GLU A 78 1.25 2.89 -10.21
C GLU A 78 -0.06 2.07 -10.06
N ALA A 79 0.01 0.85 -9.51
CA ALA A 79 -1.17 0.07 -9.12
C ALA A 79 -1.95 0.67 -7.95
N PHE A 80 -1.33 1.47 -7.09
CA PHE A 80 -1.97 2.00 -5.87
C PHE A 80 -1.57 3.43 -5.49
N ILE A 81 -0.54 4.03 -6.10
CA ILE A 81 -0.19 5.43 -5.88
C ILE A 81 0.13 6.16 -7.18
N HIS A 82 -0.31 7.41 -7.29
CA HIS A 82 0.10 8.33 -8.35
C HIS A 82 0.22 9.76 -7.80
N VAL A 83 1.39 10.39 -7.97
CA VAL A 83 1.60 11.80 -7.63
C VAL A 83 1.23 12.67 -8.83
N LEU A 84 0.23 13.52 -8.65
CA LEU A 84 -0.27 14.43 -9.68
C LEU A 84 0.78 15.47 -10.04
N LYS A 85 0.95 15.71 -11.34
CA LYS A 85 1.76 16.84 -11.83
C LYS A 85 0.97 18.15 -11.67
N GLU A 86 1.66 19.29 -11.61
CA GLU A 86 1.05 20.62 -11.36
C GLU A 86 -0.17 21.00 -12.23
N LYS A 87 -0.33 20.39 -13.41
CA LYS A 87 -1.44 20.64 -14.35
C LYS A 87 -2.21 19.38 -14.72
N GLU A 88 -1.97 18.28 -14.01
CA GLU A 88 -2.67 17.03 -14.23
C GLU A 88 -4.00 17.06 -13.50
N ASP A 89 -5.08 17.01 -14.28
CA ASP A 89 -6.43 16.93 -13.75
C ASP A 89 -6.71 15.52 -13.18
N PRO A 90 -7.08 15.39 -11.88
CA PRO A 90 -7.33 14.11 -11.24
C PRO A 90 -8.37 13.25 -11.96
N GLU A 91 -9.50 13.83 -12.36
CA GLU A 91 -10.58 13.09 -13.02
C GLU A 91 -10.16 12.59 -14.40
N SER A 92 -9.48 13.43 -15.17
CA SER A 92 -8.96 13.07 -16.48
C SER A 92 -7.91 11.97 -16.39
N PHE A 93 -7.09 11.96 -15.33
CA PHE A 93 -6.16 10.87 -15.06
C PHE A 93 -6.92 9.57 -14.77
N LEU A 94 -7.88 9.60 -13.83
CA LEU A 94 -8.67 8.44 -13.41
C LEU A 94 -9.41 7.78 -14.59
N LYS A 95 -10.02 8.57 -15.47
CA LYS A 95 -10.72 8.06 -16.69
C LYS A 95 -9.80 7.36 -17.68
N LYS A 96 -8.51 7.68 -17.68
CA LYS A 96 -7.51 7.06 -18.59
C LYS A 96 -6.84 5.84 -18.00
N ARG A 97 -7.00 5.61 -16.69
CA ARG A 97 -6.31 4.55 -15.96
C ARG A 97 -6.83 3.17 -16.37
N HIS A 98 -5.91 2.24 -16.59
CA HIS A 98 -6.25 0.88 -17.03
C HIS A 98 -6.67 -0.05 -15.90
N LEU A 99 -6.30 0.25 -14.66
CA LEU A 99 -6.64 -0.56 -13.51
C LEU A 99 -7.86 0.01 -12.78
N SER A 100 -8.88 -0.83 -12.61
CA SER A 100 -10.08 -0.53 -11.84
C SER A 100 -9.95 -0.92 -10.37
N CYS A 101 -8.78 -0.70 -9.77
CA CYS A 101 -8.50 -1.05 -8.38
C CYS A 101 -8.32 0.22 -7.51
N PRO A 102 -8.35 0.10 -6.17
CA PRO A 102 -8.03 1.19 -5.26
C PRO A 102 -6.73 1.91 -5.63
N LEU A 103 -6.74 3.24 -5.52
CA LEU A 103 -5.63 4.12 -5.84
C LEU A 103 -5.63 5.33 -4.91
N LEU A 104 -4.43 5.77 -4.56
CA LEU A 104 -4.18 7.04 -3.92
C LEU A 104 -3.57 8.03 -4.91
N LEU A 105 -4.32 9.07 -5.24
CA LEU A 105 -3.79 10.24 -5.94
C LEU A 105 -3.23 11.22 -4.91
N VAL A 106 -2.01 11.69 -5.11
CA VAL A 106 -1.35 12.63 -4.21
C VAL A 106 -1.15 13.95 -4.94
N SER A 107 -1.72 15.03 -4.43
CA SER A 107 -1.49 16.40 -4.90
C SER A 107 -0.54 17.14 -3.94
N ALA A 108 -0.31 18.44 -4.18
CA ALA A 108 0.53 19.26 -3.32
C ALA A 108 -0.02 19.37 -1.88
N THR A 109 -1.34 19.39 -1.70
CA THR A 109 -1.97 19.66 -0.39
C THR A 109 -2.81 18.48 0.11
N ASN A 110 -3.48 17.78 -0.80
CA ASN A 110 -4.45 16.73 -0.45
C ASN A 110 -4.17 15.42 -1.19
N CYS A 111 -4.77 14.36 -0.69
CA CYS A 111 -4.79 13.05 -1.32
C CYS A 111 -6.22 12.63 -1.62
N ILE A 112 -6.44 12.02 -2.77
CA ILE A 112 -7.74 11.51 -3.21
C ILE A 112 -7.65 9.99 -3.27
N LEU A 113 -8.49 9.33 -2.48
CA LEU A 113 -8.68 7.89 -2.54
C LEU A 113 -9.74 7.58 -3.60
N ALA A 114 -9.42 6.73 -4.57
CA ALA A 114 -10.31 6.39 -5.68
C ALA A 114 -10.37 4.88 -5.93
N VAL A 115 -11.47 4.40 -6.51
CA VAL A 115 -11.61 3.03 -7.02
C VAL A 115 -12.06 3.09 -8.47
N GLY A 116 -11.20 2.62 -9.37
CA GLY A 116 -11.40 2.83 -10.81
C GLY A 116 -11.39 4.31 -11.15
N ASP A 117 -12.47 4.80 -11.73
CA ASP A 117 -12.65 6.21 -12.10
C ASP A 117 -13.42 7.04 -11.06
N ASN A 118 -13.77 6.44 -9.92
CA ASN A 118 -14.62 7.07 -8.90
C ASN A 118 -13.80 7.49 -7.68
N PRO A 119 -13.68 8.80 -7.40
CA PRO A 119 -13.20 9.30 -6.12
C PRO A 119 -14.14 8.86 -4.98
N ILE A 120 -13.57 8.37 -3.88
CA ILE A 120 -14.29 7.87 -2.71
C ILE A 120 -14.15 8.83 -1.53
N ALA A 121 -12.95 9.35 -1.30
CA ALA A 121 -12.65 10.24 -0.19
C ALA A 121 -11.45 11.15 -0.51
N GLU A 122 -11.37 12.28 0.19
CA GLU A 122 -10.24 13.21 0.15
C GLU A 122 -9.74 13.46 1.58
N PHE A 123 -8.42 13.58 1.75
CA PHE A 123 -7.80 13.86 3.05
C PHE A 123 -6.51 14.66 2.88
N HIS A 124 -6.02 15.29 3.96
CA HIS A 124 -4.83 16.13 3.92
C HIS A 124 -3.55 15.28 3.78
N ASN A 125 -2.52 15.80 3.11
CA ASN A 125 -1.28 15.07 2.89
C ASN A 125 -0.50 14.71 4.18
N ASP A 126 -0.82 15.35 5.31
CA ASP A 126 -0.25 14.99 6.62
C ASP A 126 -0.57 13.54 7.03
N ASP A 127 -1.74 13.04 6.61
CA ASP A 127 -2.19 11.67 6.89
C ASP A 127 -1.78 10.68 5.80
N LEU A 128 -0.98 11.11 4.81
CA LEU A 128 -0.51 10.26 3.69
C LEU A 128 0.23 9.01 4.16
N HIS A 129 0.87 9.08 5.33
CA HIS A 129 1.53 7.93 5.93
C HIS A 129 0.56 6.78 6.20
N GLU A 130 -0.74 7.02 6.39
CA GLU A 130 -1.77 5.98 6.55
C GLU A 130 -2.40 5.54 5.21
N GLY A 131 -2.02 6.14 4.08
CA GLY A 131 -2.68 5.94 2.78
C GLY A 131 -2.80 4.48 2.34
N MET A 132 -1.79 3.65 2.62
CA MET A 132 -1.85 2.21 2.33
C MET A 132 -2.87 1.45 3.17
N LEU A 133 -3.15 1.89 4.40
CA LEU A 133 -4.22 1.33 5.22
C LEU A 133 -5.59 1.63 4.60
N TYR A 134 -5.78 2.82 4.04
CA TYR A 134 -7.00 3.15 3.33
C TYR A 134 -7.18 2.31 2.06
N ILE A 135 -6.09 2.08 1.32
CA ILE A 135 -6.08 1.21 0.14
C ILE A 135 -6.49 -0.22 0.50
N ILE A 136 -5.87 -0.82 1.53
CA ILE A 136 -6.20 -2.19 1.92
C ILE A 136 -7.62 -2.29 2.49
N ALA A 137 -8.07 -1.29 3.25
CA ALA A 137 -9.45 -1.23 3.74
C ALA A 137 -10.48 -1.26 2.61
N LEU A 138 -10.21 -0.58 1.48
CA LEU A 138 -11.09 -0.63 0.32
C LEU A 138 -11.13 -2.00 -0.35
N TYR A 139 -10.02 -2.72 -0.43
CA TYR A 139 -10.03 -4.09 -0.94
C TYR A 139 -10.93 -5.00 -0.11
N TYR A 140 -10.92 -4.83 1.22
CA TYR A 140 -11.77 -5.58 2.14
C TYR A 140 -13.23 -5.18 2.04
N ALA A 141 -13.51 -3.87 2.12
CA ALA A 141 -14.88 -3.34 2.11
C ALA A 141 -15.62 -3.65 0.79
N LEU A 142 -14.90 -3.70 -0.32
CA LEU A 142 -15.46 -3.92 -1.66
C LEU A 142 -15.21 -5.34 -2.19
N HIS A 143 -14.61 -6.23 -1.40
CA HIS A 143 -14.27 -7.61 -1.79
C HIS A 143 -13.53 -7.71 -3.13
N LEU A 144 -12.54 -6.85 -3.34
CA LEU A 144 -11.80 -6.76 -4.59
C LEU A 144 -10.61 -7.72 -4.61
N THR A 145 -10.25 -8.21 -5.80
CA THR A 145 -9.03 -9.01 -6.00
C THR A 145 -7.82 -8.11 -6.13
N TYR A 146 -6.71 -8.48 -5.48
CA TYR A 146 -5.44 -7.76 -5.62
C TYR A 146 -4.90 -7.81 -7.06
N PRO A 147 -4.38 -6.69 -7.60
CA PRO A 147 -3.68 -6.70 -8.87
C PRO A 147 -2.44 -7.58 -8.78
N LYS A 148 -2.27 -8.50 -9.73
CA LYS A 148 -1.20 -9.52 -9.70
C LYS A 148 0.22 -8.95 -9.63
N CYS A 149 0.45 -7.72 -10.10
CA CYS A 149 1.76 -7.06 -10.05
C CYS A 149 2.16 -6.59 -8.64
N VAL A 150 1.20 -6.43 -7.73
CA VAL A 150 1.42 -6.01 -6.34
C VAL A 150 0.82 -6.97 -5.32
N SER A 151 0.36 -8.14 -5.75
CA SER A 151 -0.32 -9.11 -4.87
C SER A 151 0.58 -9.61 -3.76
N THR A 152 1.90 -9.76 -3.99
CA THR A 152 2.86 -10.15 -2.94
C THR A 152 2.91 -9.09 -1.83
N LEU A 153 3.06 -7.81 -2.21
CA LEU A 153 3.09 -6.69 -1.27
C LEU A 153 1.79 -6.64 -0.44
N LEU A 154 0.63 -6.66 -1.11
CA LEU A 154 -0.65 -6.57 -0.42
C LEU A 154 -0.91 -7.76 0.50
N SER A 155 -0.43 -8.97 0.13
CA SER A 155 -0.50 -10.15 0.99
C SER A 155 0.39 -10.02 2.24
N ILE A 156 1.56 -9.38 2.11
CA ILE A 156 2.44 -9.09 3.26
C ILE A 156 1.80 -8.06 4.19
N ILE A 157 1.22 -6.99 3.66
CA ILE A 157 0.52 -6.00 4.49
C ILE A 157 -0.68 -6.67 5.18
N GLN A 158 -1.43 -7.51 4.47
CA GLN A 158 -2.52 -8.28 5.06
C GLN A 158 -2.04 -9.15 6.24
N SER A 159 -0.96 -9.93 6.06
CA SER A 159 -0.50 -10.82 7.13
C SER A 159 0.19 -10.09 8.29
N GLU A 160 1.05 -9.11 8.00
CA GLU A 160 1.89 -8.48 9.02
C GLU A 160 1.21 -7.29 9.70
N VAL A 161 0.35 -6.57 8.99
CA VAL A 161 -0.29 -5.34 9.50
C VAL A 161 -1.71 -5.60 9.95
N LEU A 162 -2.54 -6.27 9.13
CA LEU A 162 -3.90 -6.61 9.54
C LEU A 162 -3.90 -7.79 10.52
N GLY A 163 -2.92 -8.69 10.40
CA GLY A 163 -2.84 -9.91 11.20
C GLY A 163 -3.74 -11.02 10.65
N ASP A 164 -4.13 -10.89 9.38
CA ASP A 164 -5.16 -11.70 8.77
C ASP A 164 -4.57 -12.94 8.10
N ALA A 165 -5.30 -14.05 8.15
CA ALA A 165 -4.86 -15.28 7.53
C ALA A 165 -4.96 -15.20 6.00
N LEU A 166 -3.88 -15.57 5.31
CA LEU A 166 -3.91 -15.70 3.85
C LEU A 166 -4.49 -17.04 3.43
N HIS A 167 -5.36 -17.01 2.42
CA HIS A 167 -5.79 -18.22 1.74
C HIS A 167 -4.57 -18.98 1.19
N PRO A 168 -4.54 -20.33 1.19
CA PRO A 168 -3.38 -21.08 0.73
C PRO A 168 -2.87 -20.72 -0.67
N GLN A 169 -3.77 -20.28 -1.55
CA GLN A 169 -3.44 -19.84 -2.91
C GLN A 169 -2.62 -18.54 -2.96
N ASP A 170 -2.78 -17.67 -1.95
CA ASP A 170 -2.11 -16.36 -1.85
C ASP A 170 -0.76 -16.49 -1.15
N GLN A 171 -0.50 -17.62 -0.47
CA GLN A 171 0.80 -17.99 0.10
C GLN A 171 1.79 -18.48 -0.97
N THR A 172 1.98 -17.65 -1.99
CA THR A 172 2.87 -17.90 -3.14
C THR A 172 4.33 -18.02 -2.71
N SER A 173 5.18 -18.54 -3.60
CA SER A 173 6.64 -18.58 -3.38
C SER A 173 7.22 -17.18 -3.20
N SER A 174 6.75 -16.19 -3.97
CA SER A 174 7.15 -14.78 -3.83
C SER A 174 6.79 -14.21 -2.45
N PHE A 175 5.58 -14.48 -1.96
CA PHE A 175 5.15 -14.11 -0.62
C PHE A 175 6.06 -14.72 0.45
N LYS A 176 6.23 -16.05 0.44
CA LYS A 176 7.06 -16.76 1.42
C LYS A 176 8.50 -16.25 1.42
N LYS A 177 9.07 -16.07 0.23
CA LYS A 177 10.43 -15.55 0.06
C LYS A 177 10.55 -14.13 0.61
N GLY A 178 9.72 -13.19 0.15
CA GLY A 178 9.78 -11.79 0.57
C GLY A 178 9.62 -11.63 2.08
N LEU A 179 8.67 -12.37 2.67
CA LEU A 179 8.44 -12.36 4.11
C LEU A 179 9.64 -12.95 4.87
N SER A 180 10.18 -14.08 4.42
CA SER A 180 11.35 -14.70 5.06
C SER A 180 12.59 -13.81 4.99
N GLU A 181 12.85 -13.16 3.87
CA GLU A 181 13.97 -12.22 3.71
C GLU A 181 13.83 -11.00 4.62
N MET A 182 12.63 -10.40 4.69
CA MET A 182 12.39 -9.26 5.57
C MET A 182 12.54 -9.66 7.04
N ARG A 183 11.95 -10.78 7.47
CA ARG A 183 12.07 -11.25 8.85
C ARG A 183 13.50 -11.61 9.23
N ALA A 184 14.27 -12.20 8.30
CA ALA A 184 15.70 -12.46 8.52
C ALA A 184 16.52 -11.16 8.65
N PHE A 185 16.13 -10.09 7.94
CA PHE A 185 16.75 -8.79 8.06
C PHE A 185 16.41 -8.09 9.39
N VAL A 186 15.14 -8.12 9.80
CA VAL A 186 14.66 -7.52 11.06
C VAL A 186 15.15 -8.32 12.29
N GLY A 187 15.43 -9.62 12.12
CA GLY A 187 15.77 -10.57 13.16
C GLY A 187 17.25 -10.97 13.25
N ASN A 188 18.16 -9.97 13.17
CA ASN A 188 19.48 -9.95 13.81
C ASN A 188 19.60 -8.69 14.67
#